data_AF-A0A7X8DVI9-F1
#
_entry.id   AF-A0A7X8DVI9-F1
#
_cell.length_a   1.000
_cell.length_b   1.000
_cell.length_c   1.000
_cell.angle_alpha   90.00
_cell.angle_beta   90.00
_cell.angle_gamma   90.00
#
_symmetry.space_group_name_H-M   'P 1'
#
loop_
_entity.id
_entity.type
_entity.pdbx_description
1 polymer ?
#
loop_
_entity_poly.entity_id
_entity_poly.type
_entity_poly.pdbx_seq_one_letter_code
_entity_poly.pdbx_strand_id
1 'polypeptide(L)'
;MKDIDKYRGCLIGGAVGDALGYAIEFLDEESIFQRYGELGITEYDLVDGVAQISDDTQMTLFTANALLLGTTRGMTRGIMGPYSSYAGLCYKDWLRTQTEKYPVDNKNPYTYTWLINIPELFHRRAPGNTCLSAIHAGSNGTIEKPINNSKGCGGVMRVAPVGL
;
A
#
# COMPACT_ATOMS: atom_id res chain seq x y z
N MET A 1 4.81 26.01 -9.99
CA MET A 1 6.06 25.43 -9.45
C MET A 1 5.68 24.19 -8.65
N LYS A 2 6.42 23.09 -8.79
CA LYS A 2 6.19 21.89 -7.96
C LYS A 2 6.52 22.24 -6.51
N ASP A 3 5.59 22.00 -5.59
CA ASP A 3 5.69 22.38 -4.18
C ASP A 3 5.84 21.12 -3.31
N ILE A 4 7.04 20.90 -2.78
CA ILE A 4 7.39 19.71 -1.98
C ILE A 4 6.45 19.48 -0.80
N ASP A 5 5.89 20.54 -0.22
CA ASP A 5 5.01 20.41 0.94
C ASP A 5 3.64 19.89 0.54
N LYS A 6 3.17 20.16 -0.69
CA LYS A 6 1.95 19.53 -1.23
C LYS A 6 2.14 18.04 -1.47
N TYR A 7 3.31 17.63 -1.93
CA TYR A 7 3.65 16.22 -2.13
C TYR A 7 3.69 15.46 -0.80
N ARG A 8 4.38 16.03 0.19
CA ARG A 8 4.47 15.48 1.55
C ARG A 8 3.10 15.44 2.21
N GLY A 9 2.34 16.54 2.13
CA GLY A 9 0.99 16.63 2.67
C GLY A 9 0.04 15.60 2.05
N CYS A 10 0.16 15.31 0.76
CA CYS A 10 -0.63 14.27 0.10
C CYS A 10 -0.32 12.88 0.66
N LEU A 11 0.96 12.51 0.78
CA LEU A 11 1.35 11.18 1.27
C LEU A 11 1.08 11.00 2.78
N ILE A 12 1.44 12.00 3.59
CA ILE A 12 1.24 11.96 5.04
C ILE A 12 -0.25 12.07 5.38
N GLY A 13 -0.99 12.95 4.68
CA GLY A 13 -2.43 13.11 4.87
C GLY A 13 -3.20 11.84 4.54
N GLY A 14 -2.79 11.12 3.48
CA GLY A 14 -3.31 9.79 3.17
C GLY A 14 -3.08 8.80 4.31
N ALA A 15 -1.85 8.73 4.84
CA ALA A 15 -1.52 7.85 5.95
C ALA A 15 -2.24 8.20 7.26
N VAL A 16 -2.45 9.49 7.52
CA VAL A 16 -3.25 10.00 8.65
C VAL A 16 -4.71 9.56 8.53
N GLY A 17 -5.31 9.73 7.35
CA GLY A 17 -6.69 9.29 7.10
C GLY A 17 -6.86 7.78 7.23
N ASP A 18 -5.92 7.02 6.66
CA ASP A 18 -5.84 5.57 6.79
C ASP A 18 -5.76 5.15 8.27
N ALA A 19 -4.81 5.68 9.03
CA ALA A 19 -4.64 5.31 10.44
C ALA A 19 -5.86 5.62 11.32
N LEU A 20 -6.59 6.71 11.03
CA LEU A 20 -7.85 7.03 11.73
C LEU A 20 -8.96 6.04 11.33
N GLY A 21 -9.13 5.80 10.03
CA GLY A 21 -10.18 4.91 9.51
C GLY A 21 -9.96 3.43 9.84
N TYR A 22 -8.70 3.01 9.95
CA TYR A 22 -8.33 1.61 10.17
C TYR A 22 -8.95 1.03 11.46
N ALA A 23 -9.03 1.84 12.51
CA ALA A 23 -9.61 1.43 13.80
C ALA A 23 -11.09 1.05 13.75
N ILE A 24 -11.80 1.49 12.70
CA ILE A 24 -13.25 1.33 12.55
C ILE A 24 -13.65 0.59 11.26
N GLU A 25 -12.69 0.14 10.45
CA GLU A 25 -12.91 -0.38 9.09
C GLU A 25 -13.96 -1.50 9.00
N PHE A 26 -14.04 -2.35 10.02
CA PHE A 26 -14.96 -3.50 10.07
C PHE A 26 -16.09 -3.34 11.09
N LEU A 27 -16.26 -2.14 11.65
CA LEU A 27 -17.36 -1.84 12.56
C LEU A 27 -18.55 -1.30 11.77
N ASP A 28 -19.75 -1.71 12.16
CA ASP A 28 -20.95 -0.99 11.75
C ASP A 28 -21.08 0.32 12.54
N GLU A 29 -21.96 1.20 12.04
CA GLU A 29 -22.17 2.54 12.60
C GLU A 29 -22.58 2.50 14.08
N GLU A 30 -23.47 1.57 14.46
CA GLU A 30 -23.90 1.40 15.86
C GLU A 30 -22.71 1.02 16.76
N SER A 31 -21.86 0.10 16.32
CA SER A 31 -20.66 -0.31 17.06
C SER A 31 -19.66 0.83 17.19
N ILE A 32 -19.53 1.69 16.17
CA ILE A 32 -18.66 2.87 16.23
C ILE A 32 -19.16 3.83 17.31
N PHE A 33 -20.44 4.19 17.29
CA PHE A 33 -21.00 5.12 18.28
C PHE A 33 -21.02 4.53 19.69
N GLN A 34 -21.26 3.22 19.82
CA GLN A 34 -21.17 2.54 21.11
C GLN A 34 -19.74 2.57 21.69
N ARG A 35 -18.73 2.41 20.84
CA ARG A 35 -17.32 2.35 21.27
C ARG A 35 -16.70 3.73 21.51
N TYR A 36 -16.99 4.70 20.64
CA TYR A 36 -16.31 6.01 20.63
C TYR A 36 -17.21 7.18 21.06
N GLY A 37 -18.50 6.93 21.34
CA GLY A 37 -19.48 7.94 21.72
C GLY A 37 -20.21 8.55 20.51
N GLU A 38 -21.15 9.46 20.76
CA GLU A 38 -22.08 10.01 19.76
C GLU A 38 -21.39 10.74 18.58
N LEU A 39 -20.15 11.20 18.77
CA LEU A 39 -19.36 11.86 17.72
C LEU A 39 -18.57 10.85 16.85
N GLY A 40 -18.62 9.56 17.18
CA GLY A 40 -17.79 8.53 16.55
C GLY A 40 -16.30 8.72 16.87
N ILE A 41 -15.43 8.16 16.03
CA ILE A 41 -13.99 8.30 16.20
C ILE A 41 -13.54 9.73 15.90
N THR A 42 -12.91 10.38 16.90
CA THR A 42 -12.43 11.77 16.80
C THR A 42 -10.93 11.90 17.09
N GLU A 43 -10.32 10.82 17.59
CA GLU A 43 -8.89 10.69 17.89
C GLU A 43 -8.41 9.32 17.41
N TYR A 44 -7.08 9.14 17.28
CA TYR A 44 -6.54 7.85 16.86
C TYR A 44 -6.72 6.78 17.94
N ASP A 45 -7.13 5.58 17.52
CA ASP A 45 -7.04 4.39 18.36
C ASP A 45 -5.58 3.88 18.31
N LEU A 46 -4.91 3.90 19.45
CA LEU A 46 -3.47 3.65 19.54
C LEU A 46 -3.19 2.22 20.02
N VAL A 47 -2.24 1.57 19.35
CA VAL A 47 -1.64 0.31 19.82
C VAL A 47 -0.21 0.61 20.24
N ASP A 48 0.09 0.41 21.53
CA ASP A 48 1.38 0.74 22.13
C ASP A 48 1.84 2.19 21.86
N GLY A 49 0.88 3.13 21.90
CA GLY A 49 1.12 4.55 21.65
C GLY A 49 1.27 4.93 20.17
N VAL A 50 0.99 4.01 19.24
CA VAL A 50 1.14 4.22 17.79
C VAL A 50 -0.21 4.11 17.08
N ALA A 51 -0.53 5.13 16.27
CA ALA A 51 -1.63 5.06 15.31
C ALA A 51 -1.19 4.18 14.13
N GLN A 52 -1.78 2.99 14.00
CA GLN A 52 -1.35 2.02 13.01
C GLN A 52 -1.97 2.33 11.64
N ILE A 53 -1.14 2.37 10.60
CA ILE A 53 -1.57 2.38 9.19
C ILE A 53 -2.03 0.99 8.73
N SER A 54 -2.91 0.89 7.74
CA SER A 54 -3.38 -0.37 7.14
C SER A 54 -2.57 -0.76 5.88
N ASP A 55 -3.05 -1.76 5.13
CA ASP A 55 -2.51 -2.09 3.82
C ASP A 55 -2.59 -0.91 2.83
N ASP A 56 -3.53 0.02 2.98
CA ASP A 56 -3.65 1.19 2.11
C ASP A 56 -2.35 2.00 2.04
N THR A 57 -1.84 2.40 3.21
CA THR A 57 -0.57 3.12 3.28
C THR A 57 0.61 2.22 2.93
N GLN A 58 0.63 0.97 3.38
CA GLN A 58 1.70 0.04 3.02
C GLN A 58 1.83 -0.03 1.50
N MET A 59 0.74 -0.37 0.79
CA MET A 59 0.72 -0.48 -0.66
C MET A 59 1.05 0.85 -1.36
N THR A 60 0.63 1.99 -0.80
CA THR A 60 1.02 3.32 -1.28
C THR A 60 2.54 3.51 -1.31
N LEU A 61 3.26 3.07 -0.27
CA LEU A 61 4.72 3.13 -0.24
C LEU A 61 5.35 2.25 -1.34
N PHE A 62 4.79 1.06 -1.58
CA PHE A 62 5.25 0.20 -2.67
C PHE A 62 4.94 0.77 -4.06
N THR A 63 3.82 1.49 -4.24
CA THR A 63 3.54 2.26 -5.47
C THR A 63 4.61 3.33 -5.69
N ALA A 64 4.92 4.12 -4.66
CA ALA A 64 5.95 5.16 -4.76
C ALA A 64 7.32 4.57 -5.11
N ASN A 65 7.72 3.46 -4.46
CA ASN A 65 8.97 2.78 -4.77
C ASN A 65 9.00 2.23 -6.21
N ALA A 66 7.89 1.72 -6.73
CA ALA A 66 7.81 1.25 -8.11
C ALA A 66 8.08 2.36 -9.14
N LEU A 67 7.56 3.56 -8.90
CA LEU A 67 7.82 4.73 -9.75
C LEU A 67 9.29 5.13 -9.71
N LEU A 68 9.89 5.15 -8.52
CA LEU A 68 11.32 5.45 -8.33
C LEU A 68 12.20 4.39 -9.03
N LEU A 69 11.87 3.11 -8.87
CA LEU A 69 12.57 1.99 -9.50
C LEU A 69 12.55 2.09 -11.03
N GLY A 70 11.36 2.29 -11.60
CA GLY A 70 11.19 2.41 -13.06
C GLY A 70 11.97 3.60 -13.62
N THR A 71 11.83 4.77 -12.99
CA THR A 71 12.52 6.00 -13.38
C THR A 71 14.04 5.84 -13.30
N THR A 72 14.54 5.31 -12.19
CA THR A 72 15.98 5.09 -11.98
C THR A 72 16.55 4.14 -13.02
N ARG A 73 15.85 3.05 -13.34
CA ARG A 73 16.27 2.11 -14.37
C ARG A 73 16.32 2.77 -15.76
N GLY A 74 15.30 3.56 -16.10
CA GLY A 74 15.28 4.34 -17.34
C GLY A 74 16.45 5.31 -17.45
N MET A 75 16.71 6.08 -16.39
CA MET A 75 17.81 7.07 -16.37
C MET A 75 19.19 6.44 -16.40
N THR A 76 19.39 5.30 -15.73
CA THR A 76 20.73 4.67 -15.59
C THR A 76 21.08 3.71 -16.73
N ARG A 77 20.09 3.12 -17.40
CA ARG A 77 20.30 2.10 -18.46
C ARG A 77 19.78 2.51 -19.83
N GLY A 78 19.03 3.62 -19.93
CA GLY A 78 18.40 4.07 -21.17
C GLY A 78 17.24 3.18 -21.65
N ILE A 79 16.85 2.16 -20.89
CA ILE A 79 15.79 1.20 -21.22
C ILE A 79 14.83 1.10 -20.03
N MET A 80 13.54 1.26 -20.30
CA MET A 80 12.48 1.23 -19.28
C MET A 80 11.21 0.56 -19.83
N GLY A 81 10.64 -0.39 -19.06
CA GLY A 81 9.29 -0.91 -19.30
C GLY A 81 8.19 0.00 -18.75
N PRO A 82 6.90 -0.34 -18.90
CA PRO A 82 5.82 0.48 -18.36
C PRO A 82 5.83 0.48 -16.82
N TYR A 83 5.40 1.58 -16.19
CA TYR A 83 5.32 1.69 -14.73
C TYR A 83 4.48 0.59 -14.08
N SER A 84 3.43 0.12 -14.76
CA SER A 84 2.61 -1.00 -14.30
C SER A 84 3.40 -2.29 -14.08
N SER A 85 4.43 -2.57 -14.90
CA SER A 85 5.31 -3.73 -14.69
C SER A 85 6.11 -3.59 -13.39
N TYR A 86 6.68 -2.42 -13.11
CA TYR A 86 7.40 -2.18 -11.86
C TYR A 86 6.47 -2.20 -10.65
N ALA A 87 5.26 -1.66 -10.77
CA ALA A 87 4.25 -1.75 -9.73
C ALA A 87 3.91 -3.21 -9.40
N GLY A 88 3.71 -4.06 -10.41
CA GLY A 88 3.51 -5.49 -10.21
C GLY A 88 4.67 -6.19 -9.51
N LEU A 89 5.92 -5.80 -9.80
CA LEU A 89 7.11 -6.33 -9.10
C LEU A 89 7.15 -5.89 -7.64
N CYS A 90 6.96 -4.61 -7.35
CA CYS A 90 6.94 -4.11 -5.97
C CYS A 90 5.73 -4.64 -5.19
N TYR A 91 4.56 -4.82 -5.80
CA TYR A 91 3.43 -5.45 -5.11
C TYR A 91 3.66 -6.92 -4.78
N LYS A 92 4.48 -7.65 -5.57
CA LYS A 92 4.93 -8.99 -5.18
C LYS A 92 5.83 -8.94 -3.95
N ASP A 93 6.75 -7.98 -3.86
CA ASP A 93 7.51 -7.78 -2.62
C ASP A 93 6.60 -7.41 -1.44
N TRP A 94 5.59 -6.57 -1.65
CA TRP A 94 4.59 -6.30 -0.61
C TRP A 94 3.87 -7.58 -0.19
N LEU A 95 3.41 -8.40 -1.13
CA LEU A 95 2.75 -9.67 -0.82
C LEU A 95 3.64 -10.55 0.07
N ARG A 96 4.95 -10.59 -0.20
CA ARG A 96 5.90 -11.33 0.66
C ARG A 96 5.89 -10.82 2.10
N THR A 97 5.80 -9.50 2.31
CA THR A 97 5.65 -8.94 3.67
C THR A 97 4.36 -9.39 4.36
N GLN A 98 3.33 -9.76 3.59
CA GLN A 98 2.04 -10.21 4.14
C GLN A 98 1.96 -11.74 4.36
N THR A 99 2.87 -12.51 3.76
CA THR A 99 2.81 -13.98 3.75
C THR A 99 4.04 -14.69 4.30
N GLU A 100 5.18 -14.01 4.39
CA GLU A 100 6.45 -14.55 4.89
C GLU A 100 6.79 -13.95 6.26
N LYS A 101 7.72 -14.58 6.98
CA LYS A 101 8.25 -14.03 8.24
C LYS A 101 9.45 -13.13 7.97
N TYR A 102 9.57 -12.05 8.73
CA TYR A 102 10.79 -11.25 8.77
C TYR A 102 11.89 -11.94 9.61
N PRO A 103 13.19 -11.83 9.25
CA PRO A 103 13.68 -11.31 7.97
C PRO A 103 13.44 -12.30 6.84
N VAL A 104 13.20 -11.77 5.65
CA VAL A 104 13.02 -12.60 4.46
C VAL A 104 14.37 -13.10 3.97
N ASP A 105 14.42 -14.32 3.42
CA ASP A 105 15.65 -14.81 2.79
C ASP A 105 15.97 -13.95 1.55
N ASN A 106 16.95 -13.07 1.71
CA ASN A 106 17.45 -12.17 0.66
C ASN A 106 18.29 -12.90 -0.41
N LYS A 107 18.42 -14.23 -0.35
CA LYS A 107 18.97 -15.02 -1.46
C LYS A 107 18.03 -15.09 -2.66
N ASN A 108 16.78 -14.66 -2.51
CA ASN A 108 15.87 -14.52 -3.65
C ASN A 108 16.36 -13.36 -4.56
N PRO A 109 16.79 -13.63 -5.80
CA PRO A 109 17.28 -12.59 -6.71
C PRO A 109 16.19 -11.63 -7.20
N TYR A 110 14.93 -11.82 -6.79
CA TYR A 110 13.76 -11.09 -7.25
C TYR A 110 13.18 -10.13 -6.21
N THR A 111 14.03 -9.49 -5.41
CA THR A 111 13.65 -8.35 -4.55
C THR A 111 13.91 -7.03 -5.28
N TYR A 112 12.89 -6.20 -5.40
CA TYR A 112 12.90 -4.96 -6.20
C TYR A 112 12.73 -3.70 -5.36
N THR A 113 12.27 -3.83 -4.12
CA THR A 113 12.09 -2.72 -3.17
C THR A 113 12.96 -2.88 -1.94
N TRP A 114 13.49 -1.75 -1.45
CA TRP A 114 14.19 -1.71 -0.17
C TRP A 114 13.22 -1.85 1.02
N LEU A 115 11.93 -1.58 0.81
CA LEU A 115 10.88 -1.67 1.83
C LEU A 115 10.74 -3.06 2.44
N ILE A 116 11.17 -4.12 1.75
CA ILE A 116 11.17 -5.49 2.29
C ILE A 116 12.08 -5.65 3.53
N ASN A 117 12.98 -4.68 3.76
CA ASN A 117 13.88 -4.69 4.91
C ASN A 117 13.30 -3.95 6.13
N ILE A 118 12.08 -3.41 6.04
CA ILE A 118 11.39 -2.71 7.14
C ILE A 118 10.51 -3.73 7.89
N PRO A 119 10.87 -4.14 9.13
CA PRO A 119 10.12 -5.15 9.89
C PRO A 119 8.65 -4.78 10.10
N GLU A 120 8.35 -3.50 10.28
CA GLU A 120 7.00 -3.00 10.59
C GLU A 120 6.01 -3.25 9.45
N LEU A 121 6.49 -3.38 8.21
CA LEU A 121 5.65 -3.70 7.04
C LEU A 121 5.25 -5.18 6.97
N PHE A 122 5.83 -6.05 7.82
CA PHE A 122 5.45 -7.46 7.92
C PHE A 122 4.25 -7.70 8.83
N HIS A 123 3.75 -6.65 9.49
CA HIS A 123 2.51 -6.74 10.22
C HIS A 123 1.34 -6.71 9.22
N ARG A 124 0.60 -7.81 9.15
CA ARG A 124 -0.59 -7.92 8.31
C ARG A 124 -1.71 -7.05 8.90
N ARG A 125 -2.14 -6.03 8.17
CA ARG A 125 -3.14 -5.06 8.62
C ARG A 125 -4.22 -4.87 7.56
N ALA A 126 -5.25 -5.71 7.61
CA ALA A 126 -6.43 -5.68 6.75
C ALA A 126 -6.28 -5.89 5.21
N PRO A 127 -5.28 -6.63 4.68
CA PRO A 127 -5.15 -6.76 3.23
C PRO A 127 -6.37 -7.38 2.55
N GLY A 128 -6.92 -6.66 1.58
CA GLY A 128 -8.08 -7.13 0.81
C GLY A 128 -7.81 -8.42 0.03
N ASN A 129 -8.72 -9.40 0.14
CA ASN A 129 -8.58 -10.72 -0.50
C ASN A 129 -8.43 -10.65 -2.02
N THR A 130 -9.13 -9.73 -2.69
CA THR A 130 -8.96 -9.49 -4.14
C THR A 130 -7.54 -9.03 -4.46
N CYS A 131 -6.96 -8.15 -3.64
CA CYS A 131 -5.62 -7.65 -3.86
C CYS A 131 -4.61 -8.77 -3.75
N LEU A 132 -4.69 -9.56 -2.67
CA LEU A 132 -3.83 -10.72 -2.43
C LEU A 132 -3.91 -11.73 -3.58
N SER A 133 -5.12 -12.08 -4.02
CA SER A 133 -5.33 -13.07 -5.09
C SER A 133 -4.84 -12.57 -6.44
N ALA A 134 -5.08 -11.29 -6.78
CA ALA A 134 -4.58 -10.69 -8.01
C ALA A 134 -3.05 -10.63 -8.07
N ILE A 135 -2.38 -10.41 -6.93
CA ILE A 135 -0.91 -10.41 -6.86
C ILE A 135 -0.36 -11.84 -6.93
N HIS A 136 -0.98 -12.78 -6.23
CA HIS A 136 -0.65 -14.22 -6.36
C HIS A 136 -0.76 -14.70 -7.81
N ALA A 137 -1.79 -14.26 -8.53
CA ALA A 137 -2.01 -14.58 -9.94
C ALA A 137 -1.03 -13.86 -10.90
N GLY A 138 -0.12 -13.03 -10.37
CA GLY A 138 1.03 -12.49 -11.10
C GLY A 138 1.01 -10.99 -11.34
N SER A 139 -0.02 -10.26 -10.90
CA SER A 139 -0.17 -8.80 -11.09
C SER A 139 -0.07 -8.33 -12.55
N ASN A 140 -0.58 -9.13 -13.50
CA ASN A 140 -0.42 -8.92 -14.94
C ASN A 140 -1.74 -8.62 -15.68
N GLY A 141 -2.83 -8.33 -14.96
CA GLY A 141 -4.09 -7.92 -15.56
C GLY A 141 -4.00 -6.56 -16.26
N THR A 142 -4.77 -6.38 -17.33
CA THR A 142 -4.92 -5.10 -18.04
C THR A 142 -6.39 -4.68 -18.09
N ILE A 143 -6.67 -3.49 -18.62
CA ILE A 143 -8.06 -3.02 -18.82
C ILE A 143 -8.78 -3.93 -19.83
N GLU A 144 -8.09 -4.38 -20.88
CA GLU A 144 -8.64 -5.24 -21.94
C GLU A 144 -8.75 -6.71 -21.50
N LYS A 145 -7.85 -7.16 -20.63
CA LYS A 145 -7.80 -8.52 -20.07
C LYS A 145 -7.69 -8.45 -18.55
N PRO A 146 -8.80 -8.14 -17.85
CA PRO A 146 -8.78 -8.02 -16.40
C PRO A 146 -8.52 -9.37 -15.73
N ILE A 147 -7.76 -9.35 -14.63
CA ILE A 147 -7.44 -10.56 -13.85
C ILE A 147 -8.52 -10.91 -12.82
N ASN A 148 -9.43 -9.98 -12.56
CA ASN A 148 -10.62 -10.16 -11.71
C ASN A 148 -11.68 -9.11 -12.08
N ASN A 149 -12.91 -9.26 -11.56
CA ASN A 149 -14.03 -8.34 -11.78
C ASN A 149 -14.39 -7.52 -10.53
N SER A 150 -13.45 -7.33 -9.60
CA SER A 150 -13.70 -6.61 -8.35
C SER A 150 -13.93 -5.12 -8.61
N LYS A 151 -14.83 -4.54 -7.81
CA LYS A 151 -15.14 -3.11 -7.79
C LYS A 151 -14.77 -2.44 -6.46
N GLY A 152 -13.95 -3.11 -5.65
CA GLY A 152 -13.48 -2.57 -4.38
C GLY A 152 -12.53 -1.37 -4.54
N CYS A 153 -12.27 -0.66 -3.45
CA CYS A 153 -11.41 0.53 -3.39
C CYS A 153 -9.90 0.24 -3.55
N GLY A 154 -9.50 -1.04 -3.57
CA GLY A 154 -8.13 -1.56 -3.66
C GLY A 154 -7.16 -0.83 -4.60
N GLY A 155 -7.67 -0.34 -5.74
CA GLY A 155 -6.87 0.43 -6.70
C GLY A 155 -6.68 1.89 -6.31
N VAL A 156 -7.74 2.52 -5.77
CA VAL A 156 -7.81 3.95 -5.49
C VAL A 156 -6.97 4.32 -4.26
N MET A 157 -7.03 3.51 -3.19
CA MET A 157 -6.36 3.81 -1.92
C MET A 157 -4.85 4.02 -2.03
N ARG A 158 -4.22 3.48 -3.07
CA ARG A 158 -2.77 3.46 -3.28
C ARG A 158 -2.28 4.23 -4.51
N VAL A 159 -3.15 5.01 -5.14
CA VAL A 159 -2.86 5.67 -6.43
C VAL A 159 -2.14 7.01 -6.28
N ALA A 160 -2.19 7.63 -5.08
CA ALA A 160 -1.69 8.97 -4.84
C ALA A 160 -0.29 9.23 -5.45
N PRO A 161 0.74 8.35 -5.27
CA PRO A 161 2.07 8.58 -5.84
C PRO A 161 2.12 8.73 -7.36
N VAL A 162 1.15 8.18 -8.09
CA VAL A 162 1.07 8.28 -9.56
C VAL A 162 0.70 9.70 -10.01
N GLY A 163 -0.06 10.43 -9.19
CA GLY A 163 -0.50 11.79 -9.48
C GLY A 163 0.49 12.89 -9.07
N LEU A 164 1.64 12.51 -8.52
CA LEU A 164 2.65 13.42 -7.96
C LEU A 164 3.80 13.69 -8.96
#